data_AF-K2G5L5-F1
#
_entry.id   AF-K2G5L5-F1
#
_cell.length_a   1.000
_cell.length_b   1.000
_cell.length_c   1.000
_cell.angle_alpha   90.00
_cell.angle_beta   90.00
_cell.angle_gamma   90.00
#
_symmetry.space_group_name_H-M   'P 1'
#
loop_
_entity.id
_entity.type
_entity.pdbx_description
1 polymer ?
#
loop_
_entity_poly.entity_id
_entity_poly.type
_entity_poly.pdbx_seq_one_letter_code
_entity_poly.pdbx_strand_id
1 'polypeptide(L)'
;MKINKSNLQLFYFFISDRHNIYKKKNILELPPPWSDNQILKEFKFTNVFRDLDPGTKYVIESIIPKVQDIQDLIFNAIIYRLYNKIATFEQVWIQNVKNFDRGEFEKKLREIKDSGEKVFTNAFIVSGYSFVASEWDKVARTSRIIDDISKTIPSLSGEIEENKSSEFTFRAIKDLPWIGDFLAYQICVDMGYARKELYDEDAHVVAGPGCRRWLDRIFESRGEHKYEDCISWLVDNQDAEFGKLWIDPDILFEDREVRRLNLMAVENCLCEFSKYMKALNWEGRPRNRYRVR
;
A
#
# COMPACT_ATOMS: atom_id res chain seq x y z
N MET A 1 16.10 -22.30 6.18
CA MET A 1 14.96 -21.82 7.00
C MET A 1 14.14 -23.00 7.50
N LYS A 2 13.61 -22.95 8.73
CA LYS A 2 12.64 -23.93 9.26
C LYS A 2 11.23 -23.35 9.11
N ILE A 3 10.33 -24.10 8.48
CA ILE A 3 9.01 -23.60 8.04
C ILE A 3 7.89 -24.38 8.73
N ASN A 4 6.92 -23.65 9.27
CA ASN A 4 5.64 -24.18 9.71
C ASN A 4 4.73 -24.40 8.50
N LYS A 5 4.64 -25.66 8.04
CA LYS A 5 3.90 -26.02 6.82
C LYS A 5 2.42 -25.63 6.88
N SER A 6 1.78 -25.80 8.04
CA SER A 6 0.36 -25.48 8.20
C SER A 6 0.08 -23.98 8.05
N ASN A 7 0.92 -23.12 8.66
CA ASN A 7 0.80 -21.67 8.51
C ASN A 7 1.10 -21.21 7.08
N LEU A 8 2.05 -21.86 6.40
CA LEU A 8 2.38 -21.58 5.00
C LEU A 8 1.21 -21.94 4.08
N GLN A 9 0.64 -23.13 4.23
CA GLN A 9 -0.52 -23.58 3.45
C GLN A 9 -1.74 -22.69 3.69
N LEU A 10 -1.99 -22.29 4.94
CA LEU A 10 -3.10 -21.39 5.25
C LEU A 10 -2.91 -20.00 4.64
N PHE A 11 -1.67 -19.52 4.49
CA PHE A 11 -1.36 -18.27 3.80
C PHE A 11 -1.75 -18.31 2.31
N TYR A 12 -1.33 -19.35 1.58
CA TYR A 12 -1.70 -19.51 0.16
C TYR A 12 -3.18 -19.78 -0.04
N PHE A 13 -3.81 -20.53 0.86
CA PHE A 13 -5.26 -20.70 0.86
C PHE A 13 -6.00 -19.36 1.04
N PHE A 14 -5.54 -18.53 1.99
CA PHE A 14 -6.08 -17.18 2.19
C PHE A 14 -5.95 -16.31 0.93
N ILE A 15 -4.79 -16.34 0.25
CA ILE A 15 -4.59 -15.60 -1.00
C ILE A 15 -5.62 -16.03 -2.06
N SER A 16 -5.79 -17.34 -2.25
CA SER A 16 -6.75 -17.88 -3.24
C SER A 16 -8.19 -17.48 -2.92
N ASP A 17 -8.65 -17.68 -1.68
CA ASP A 17 -9.99 -17.30 -1.25
C ASP A 17 -10.19 -15.78 -1.40
N ARG A 18 -9.17 -14.99 -1.04
CA ARG A 18 -9.24 -13.54 -1.16
C ARG A 18 -9.30 -13.05 -2.61
N HIS A 19 -8.52 -13.62 -3.52
CA HIS A 19 -8.58 -13.24 -4.94
C HIS A 19 -9.91 -13.68 -5.57
N ASN A 20 -10.42 -14.86 -5.21
CA ASN A 20 -11.73 -15.32 -5.66
C ASN A 20 -12.88 -14.40 -5.21
N ILE A 21 -12.79 -13.82 -4.00
CA ILE A 21 -13.73 -12.77 -3.57
C ILE A 21 -13.67 -11.57 -4.52
N TYR A 22 -12.47 -11.13 -4.93
CA TYR A 22 -12.33 -10.05 -5.90
C TYR A 22 -12.98 -10.43 -7.24
N LYS A 23 -12.67 -11.60 -7.81
CA LYS A 23 -13.27 -12.05 -9.08
C LYS A 23 -14.80 -12.08 -9.02
N LYS A 24 -15.37 -12.74 -8.00
CA LYS A 24 -16.83 -12.85 -7.83
C LYS A 24 -17.52 -11.49 -7.65
N LYS A 25 -16.91 -10.60 -6.87
CA LYS A 25 -17.52 -9.31 -6.51
C LYS A 25 -17.33 -8.23 -7.57
N ASN A 26 -16.13 -8.13 -8.13
CA ASN A 26 -15.68 -6.99 -8.91
C ASN A 26 -15.59 -7.27 -10.41
N ILE A 27 -15.47 -8.54 -10.82
CA ILE A 27 -15.45 -8.93 -12.24
C ILE A 27 -16.80 -9.52 -12.64
N LEU A 28 -17.30 -10.49 -11.87
CA LEU A 28 -18.56 -11.18 -12.16
C LEU A 28 -19.80 -10.48 -11.57
N GLU A 29 -19.58 -9.46 -10.73
CA GLU A 29 -20.65 -8.66 -10.09
C GLU A 29 -21.72 -9.48 -9.36
N LEU A 30 -21.35 -10.65 -8.81
CA LEU A 30 -22.27 -11.55 -8.12
C LEU A 30 -22.74 -10.95 -6.79
N PRO A 31 -23.98 -11.26 -6.35
CA PRO A 31 -24.43 -10.89 -5.01
C PRO A 31 -23.64 -11.64 -3.92
N PRO A 32 -23.51 -11.08 -2.70
CA PRO A 32 -22.91 -11.78 -1.57
C PRO A 32 -23.74 -13.01 -1.16
N PRO A 33 -23.13 -14.03 -0.49
CA PRO A 33 -21.74 -14.07 -0.04
C PRO A 33 -20.76 -14.51 -1.15
N TRP A 34 -19.54 -13.95 -1.13
CA TRP A 34 -18.50 -14.28 -2.13
C TRP A 34 -17.54 -15.39 -1.68
N SER A 35 -17.54 -15.75 -0.40
CA SER A 35 -16.71 -16.82 0.17
C SER A 35 -17.51 -17.55 1.24
N ASP A 36 -17.20 -18.82 1.50
CA ASP A 36 -17.76 -19.59 2.60
C ASP A 36 -17.02 -19.35 3.93
N ASN A 37 -15.82 -18.79 3.85
CA ASN A 37 -15.01 -18.44 5.01
C ASN A 37 -15.68 -17.34 5.84
N GLN A 38 -16.02 -17.66 7.10
CA GLN A 38 -16.76 -16.77 7.98
C GLN A 38 -16.04 -15.43 8.23
N ILE A 39 -14.71 -15.46 8.34
CA ILE A 39 -13.90 -14.26 8.58
C ILE A 39 -13.93 -13.36 7.34
N LEU A 40 -13.78 -13.95 6.15
CA LEU A 40 -13.77 -13.20 4.89
C LEU A 40 -15.17 -12.71 4.47
N LYS A 41 -16.24 -13.37 4.94
CA LYS A 41 -17.62 -12.87 4.82
C LYS A 41 -17.88 -11.66 5.71
N GLU A 42 -17.35 -11.67 6.92
CA GLU A 42 -17.64 -10.63 7.92
C GLU A 42 -16.75 -9.39 7.73
N PHE A 43 -15.45 -9.58 7.51
CA PHE A 43 -14.45 -8.51 7.53
C PHE A 43 -13.91 -8.16 6.15
N LYS A 44 -13.54 -6.88 5.98
CA LYS A 44 -12.90 -6.37 4.77
C LYS A 44 -11.38 -6.45 4.88
N PHE A 45 -10.77 -6.93 3.80
CA PHE A 45 -9.32 -6.99 3.58
C PHE A 45 -8.99 -6.30 2.26
N THR A 46 -7.77 -5.81 2.11
CA THR A 46 -7.26 -5.33 0.80
C THR A 46 -7.29 -6.47 -0.22
N ASN A 47 -7.25 -6.15 -1.51
CA ASN A 47 -7.12 -7.15 -2.55
C ASN A 47 -5.72 -7.77 -2.54
N VAL A 48 -5.55 -8.90 -3.23
CA VAL A 48 -4.25 -9.58 -3.33
C VAL A 48 -3.22 -8.68 -4.02
N PHE A 49 -3.60 -8.14 -5.18
CA PHE A 49 -2.82 -7.14 -5.90
C PHE A 49 -3.28 -5.73 -5.52
N ARG A 50 -2.30 -4.86 -5.24
CA ARG A 50 -2.53 -3.51 -4.71
C ARG A 50 -3.16 -2.58 -5.73
N ASP A 51 -2.86 -2.75 -7.01
CA ASP A 51 -3.46 -2.02 -8.14
C ASP A 51 -4.99 -2.22 -8.24
N LEU A 52 -5.52 -3.27 -7.62
CA LEU A 52 -6.97 -3.51 -7.55
C LEU A 52 -7.66 -2.73 -6.42
N ASP A 53 -6.91 -2.21 -5.44
CA ASP A 53 -7.49 -1.46 -4.33
C ASP A 53 -8.00 -0.09 -4.77
N PRO A 54 -9.17 0.37 -4.30
CA PRO A 54 -9.78 1.63 -4.75
C PRO A 54 -8.86 2.85 -4.61
N GLY A 55 -8.04 2.89 -3.56
CA GLY A 55 -7.11 4.00 -3.34
C GLY A 55 -5.99 4.02 -4.39
N THR A 56 -5.45 2.85 -4.73
CA THR A 56 -4.40 2.74 -5.76
C THR A 56 -4.97 2.92 -7.16
N LYS A 57 -6.17 2.40 -7.45
CA LYS A 57 -6.88 2.70 -8.69
C LYS A 57 -7.04 4.19 -8.91
N TYR A 58 -7.39 4.96 -7.86
CA TYR A 58 -7.47 6.41 -7.96
C TYR A 58 -6.12 7.04 -8.35
N VAL A 59 -5.00 6.55 -7.83
CA VAL A 59 -3.67 7.03 -8.26
C VAL A 59 -3.45 6.76 -9.75
N ILE A 60 -3.67 5.51 -10.19
CA ILE A 60 -3.44 5.06 -11.56
C ILE A 60 -4.36 5.77 -12.57
N GLU A 61 -5.64 5.93 -12.23
CA GLU A 61 -6.66 6.40 -13.18
C GLU A 61 -6.87 7.92 -13.11
N SER A 62 -6.61 8.56 -11.96
CA SER A 62 -6.98 9.97 -11.74
C SER A 62 -5.80 10.90 -11.44
N ILE A 63 -4.67 10.39 -10.93
CA ILE A 63 -3.47 11.19 -10.64
C ILE A 63 -2.46 11.08 -11.76
N ILE A 64 -1.98 9.86 -12.04
CA ILE A 64 -0.91 9.59 -13.01
C ILE A 64 -1.18 10.23 -14.38
N PRO A 65 -2.38 10.13 -14.98
CA PRO A 65 -2.62 10.71 -16.31
C PRO A 65 -2.59 12.24 -16.36
N LYS A 66 -2.64 12.92 -15.20
CA LYS A 66 -2.68 14.38 -15.10
C LYS A 66 -1.33 15.01 -14.73
N VAL A 67 -0.32 14.19 -14.47
CA VAL A 67 1.05 14.63 -14.15
C VAL A 67 1.98 14.18 -15.27
N GLN A 68 2.68 15.13 -15.88
CA GLN A 68 3.61 14.83 -16.98
C GLN A 68 5.06 14.76 -16.49
N ASP A 69 5.45 15.70 -15.62
CA ASP A 69 6.80 15.76 -15.08
C ASP A 69 6.97 14.81 -13.88
N ILE A 70 8.15 14.19 -13.76
CA ILE A 70 8.51 13.32 -12.63
C ILE A 70 8.36 14.03 -11.27
N GLN A 71 8.74 15.31 -11.21
CA GLN A 71 8.62 16.11 -10.00
C GLN A 71 7.17 16.21 -9.52
N ASP A 72 6.21 16.40 -10.42
CA ASP A 72 4.78 16.51 -10.10
C ASP A 72 4.20 15.13 -9.78
N LEU A 73 4.67 14.07 -10.46
CA LEU A 73 4.32 12.69 -10.11
C LEU A 73 4.69 12.37 -8.66
N ILE A 74 5.96 12.59 -8.29
CA ILE A 74 6.44 12.33 -6.91
C ILE A 74 5.66 13.18 -5.91
N PHE A 75 5.53 14.48 -6.19
CA PHE A 75 4.87 15.41 -5.27
C PHE A 75 3.41 15.05 -5.03
N ASN A 76 2.65 14.74 -6.09
CA ASN A 76 1.24 14.37 -5.95
C ASN A 76 1.04 12.97 -5.33
N ALA A 77 1.95 12.02 -5.58
CA ALA A 77 1.94 10.73 -4.89
C ALA A 77 2.15 10.90 -3.37
N ILE A 78 3.11 11.75 -2.97
CA ILE A 78 3.34 12.11 -1.57
C ILE A 78 2.09 12.74 -0.95
N ILE A 79 1.52 13.77 -1.59
CA ILE A 79 0.30 14.43 -1.10
C ILE A 79 -0.81 13.41 -0.92
N TYR A 80 -1.10 12.60 -1.95
CA TYR A 80 -2.15 11.60 -1.88
C TYR A 80 -1.94 10.60 -0.74
N ARG A 81 -0.74 10.03 -0.60
CA ARG A 81 -0.47 9.01 0.41
C ARG A 81 -0.35 9.57 1.83
N LEU A 82 -0.01 10.85 1.98
CA LEU A 82 -0.12 11.53 3.27
C LEU A 82 -1.57 11.55 3.74
N TYR A 83 -2.52 12.08 2.95
CA TYR A 83 -3.93 12.16 3.39
C TYR A 83 -4.67 10.82 3.31
N ASN A 84 -4.29 9.97 2.35
CA ASN A 84 -4.82 8.64 2.05
C ASN A 84 -6.36 8.61 1.96
N LYS A 85 -6.96 9.68 1.42
CA LYS A 85 -8.42 9.85 1.25
C LYS A 85 -8.71 10.48 -0.11
N ILE A 86 -9.43 9.75 -0.96
CA ILE A 86 -9.84 10.21 -2.31
C ILE A 86 -10.56 11.56 -2.23
N ALA A 87 -11.62 11.66 -1.42
CA ALA A 87 -12.40 12.89 -1.28
C ALA A 87 -11.57 14.12 -0.85
N THR A 88 -10.51 13.93 -0.05
CA THR A 88 -9.60 15.03 0.31
C THR A 88 -8.78 15.45 -0.91
N PHE A 89 -8.24 14.49 -1.66
CA PHE A 89 -7.42 14.78 -2.83
C PHE A 89 -8.21 15.35 -4.01
N GLU A 90 -9.48 14.97 -4.18
CA GLU A 90 -10.36 15.57 -5.21
C GLU A 90 -10.57 17.07 -4.96
N GLN A 91 -10.68 17.49 -3.71
CA GLN A 91 -10.73 18.91 -3.33
C GLN A 91 -9.34 19.57 -3.35
N VAL A 92 -8.31 18.76 -3.16
CA VAL A 92 -6.87 18.95 -3.38
C VAL A 92 -6.42 19.50 -4.74
N TRP A 93 -7.05 18.97 -5.79
CA TRP A 93 -6.57 18.88 -7.17
C TRP A 93 -5.07 18.54 -7.32
N ILE A 94 -4.62 18.39 -8.57
CA ILE A 94 -3.22 18.12 -8.88
C ILE A 94 -2.40 19.38 -8.62
N GLN A 95 -1.35 19.25 -7.84
CA GLN A 95 -0.43 20.34 -7.52
C GLN A 95 0.74 20.36 -8.49
N ASN A 96 1.14 21.55 -8.95
CA ASN A 96 2.41 21.72 -9.66
C ASN A 96 3.46 22.16 -8.64
N VAL A 97 4.55 21.41 -8.52
CA VAL A 97 5.53 21.61 -7.45
C VAL A 97 6.25 22.95 -7.55
N LYS A 98 6.51 23.44 -8.78
CA LYS A 98 7.20 24.72 -9.02
C LYS A 98 6.36 25.92 -8.61
N ASN A 99 5.04 25.79 -8.69
CA ASN A 99 4.07 26.85 -8.39
C ASN A 99 3.24 26.52 -7.14
N PHE A 100 3.74 25.66 -6.25
CA PHE A 100 3.00 25.26 -5.06
C PHE A 100 2.79 26.45 -4.11
N ASP A 101 1.53 26.75 -3.79
CA ASP A 101 1.16 27.78 -2.83
C ASP A 101 0.62 27.12 -1.54
N ARG A 102 1.44 27.16 -0.49
CA ARG A 102 1.06 26.63 0.83
C ARG A 102 -0.21 27.30 1.38
N GLY A 103 -0.37 28.60 1.19
CA GLY A 103 -1.50 29.36 1.71
C GLY A 103 -2.82 28.93 1.08
N GLU A 104 -2.86 28.80 -0.24
CA GLU A 104 -4.04 28.27 -0.95
C GLU A 104 -4.32 26.80 -0.57
N PHE A 105 -3.27 25.99 -0.50
CA PHE A 105 -3.38 24.59 -0.12
C PHE A 105 -3.94 24.40 1.30
N GLU A 106 -3.41 25.14 2.28
CA GLU A 106 -3.89 25.13 3.65
C GLU A 106 -5.33 25.61 3.76
N LYS A 107 -5.68 26.70 3.06
CA LYS A 107 -7.03 27.25 3.06
C LYS A 107 -8.05 26.20 2.63
N LYS A 108 -7.79 25.43 1.57
CA LYS A 108 -8.73 24.41 1.11
C LYS A 108 -8.83 23.21 2.05
N LEU A 109 -7.73 22.81 2.69
CA LEU A 109 -7.80 21.80 3.75
C LEU A 109 -8.64 22.26 4.94
N ARG A 110 -8.62 23.56 5.26
CA ARG A 110 -9.50 24.16 6.27
C ARG A 110 -10.96 24.16 5.81
N GLU A 111 -11.24 24.51 4.55
CA GLU A 111 -12.60 24.45 4.00
C GLU A 111 -13.20 23.02 4.08
N ILE A 112 -12.40 21.97 3.80
CA ILE A 112 -12.83 20.57 3.99
C ILE A 112 -13.15 20.29 5.47
N LYS A 113 -12.31 20.77 6.39
CA LYS A 113 -12.51 20.57 7.83
C LYS A 113 -13.76 21.29 8.32
N ASP A 114 -13.98 22.51 7.85
CA ASP A 114 -15.06 23.40 8.29
C ASP A 114 -16.42 22.98 7.71
N SER A 115 -16.45 22.24 6.59
CA SER A 115 -17.67 21.60 6.06
C SER A 115 -18.14 20.39 6.88
N GLY A 116 -17.40 20.01 7.93
CA GLY A 116 -17.67 18.84 8.75
C GLY A 116 -17.08 17.54 8.20
N GLU A 117 -16.38 17.60 7.06
CA GLU A 117 -15.67 16.45 6.51
C GLU A 117 -14.33 16.19 7.21
N LYS A 118 -13.97 14.91 7.30
CA LYS A 118 -12.64 14.53 7.81
C LYS A 118 -11.60 14.67 6.70
N VAL A 119 -10.62 15.53 6.90
CA VAL A 119 -9.45 15.68 6.00
C VAL A 119 -8.59 14.41 5.96
N PHE A 120 -8.51 13.68 7.07
CA PHE A 120 -7.62 12.54 7.24
C PHE A 120 -8.39 11.24 7.49
N THR A 121 -7.86 10.11 7.04
CA THR A 121 -8.37 8.80 7.47
C THR A 121 -7.88 8.43 8.87
N ASN A 122 -8.54 7.44 9.49
CA ASN A 122 -8.08 6.84 10.74
C ASN A 122 -6.73 6.11 10.62
N ALA A 123 -6.26 5.88 9.38
CA ALA A 123 -4.97 5.24 9.07
C ALA A 123 -3.86 6.27 8.77
N PHE A 124 -4.14 7.57 8.97
CA PHE A 124 -3.11 8.60 8.89
C PHE A 124 -2.05 8.38 9.97
N ILE A 125 -0.92 7.80 9.58
CA ILE A 125 0.24 7.58 10.44
C ILE A 125 1.37 8.39 9.80
N VAL A 126 1.67 9.56 10.36
CA VAL A 126 2.90 10.29 10.04
C VAL A 126 3.89 10.02 11.16
N SER A 127 4.94 9.27 10.86
CA SER A 127 6.08 9.10 11.76
C SER A 127 6.80 10.45 11.90
N GLY A 128 6.84 10.99 13.12
CA GLY A 128 7.58 12.23 13.42
C GLY A 128 6.85 13.26 14.28
N TYR A 129 5.58 13.04 14.64
CA TYR A 129 4.67 13.96 15.37
C TYR A 129 5.29 14.86 16.47
N SER A 130 6.41 14.46 17.09
CA SER A 130 7.13 15.18 18.13
C SER A 130 7.94 16.42 17.68
N PHE A 131 8.32 16.58 16.41
CA PHE A 131 9.26 17.66 16.02
C PHE A 131 8.63 19.03 15.70
N VAL A 132 7.35 19.09 15.30
CA VAL A 132 6.64 20.38 15.10
C VAL A 132 5.83 20.67 16.36
N ALA A 133 6.51 20.92 17.47
CA ALA A 133 5.87 21.13 18.77
C ALA A 133 5.01 22.41 18.84
N SER A 134 5.12 23.33 17.87
CA SER A 134 4.48 24.66 17.92
C SER A 134 3.10 24.77 17.24
N GLU A 135 2.69 23.80 16.40
CA GLU A 135 1.40 23.87 15.69
C GLU A 135 0.45 22.75 16.14
N TRP A 136 -0.47 23.05 17.06
CA TRP A 136 -1.50 22.10 17.53
C TRP A 136 -2.48 21.67 16.42
N ASP A 137 -2.61 22.46 15.35
CA ASP A 137 -3.51 22.18 14.24
C ASP A 137 -2.86 21.28 13.19
N LYS A 138 -3.48 20.12 12.94
CA LYS A 138 -2.96 19.10 12.03
C LYS A 138 -2.88 19.59 10.57
N VAL A 139 -3.81 20.45 10.15
CA VAL A 139 -3.85 21.01 8.79
C VAL A 139 -2.67 21.94 8.52
N ALA A 140 -2.41 22.91 9.42
CA ALA A 140 -1.24 23.80 9.31
C ALA A 140 0.09 23.03 9.28
N ARG A 141 0.18 21.98 10.10
CA ARG A 141 1.37 21.15 10.16
C ARG A 141 1.59 20.38 8.85
N THR A 142 0.56 19.75 8.31
CA THR A 142 0.70 18.99 7.07
C THR A 142 0.92 19.89 5.86
N SER A 143 0.33 21.11 5.84
CA SER A 143 0.61 22.11 4.80
C SER A 143 2.09 22.53 4.82
N ARG A 144 2.67 22.74 6.00
CA ARG A 144 4.10 23.06 6.16
C ARG A 144 5.00 21.93 5.68
N ILE A 145 4.69 20.68 6.03
CA ILE A 145 5.47 19.52 5.56
C ILE A 145 5.48 19.45 4.03
N ILE A 146 4.33 19.65 3.40
CA ILE A 146 4.23 19.62 1.94
C ILE A 146 4.99 20.79 1.31
N ASP A 147 4.95 21.98 1.92
CA ASP A 147 5.74 23.13 1.50
C ASP A 147 7.25 22.85 1.58
N ASP A 148 7.73 22.26 2.67
CA ASP A 148 9.14 21.90 2.82
C ASP A 148 9.56 20.84 1.80
N ILE A 149 8.74 19.81 1.59
CA ILE A 149 8.96 18.79 0.55
C ILE A 149 9.01 19.43 -0.84
N SER A 150 8.09 20.36 -1.15
CA SER A 150 8.01 21.00 -2.47
C SER A 150 9.33 21.66 -2.90
N LYS A 151 10.11 22.17 -1.95
CA LYS A 151 11.41 22.81 -2.19
C LYS A 151 12.51 21.79 -2.52
N THR A 152 12.38 20.55 -2.03
CA THR A 152 13.37 19.48 -2.25
C THR A 152 13.08 18.65 -3.50
N ILE A 153 11.80 18.49 -3.86
CA ILE A 153 11.38 17.62 -4.96
C ILE A 153 12.06 17.90 -6.30
N PRO A 154 12.27 19.15 -6.76
CA PRO A 154 12.92 19.39 -8.04
C PRO A 154 14.32 18.74 -8.14
N SER A 155 15.17 18.89 -7.12
CA SER A 155 16.49 18.26 -7.07
C SER A 155 16.39 16.74 -6.95
N LEU A 156 15.58 16.27 -6.01
CA LEU A 156 15.42 14.84 -5.72
C LEU A 156 14.91 14.07 -6.94
N SER A 157 14.01 14.68 -7.71
CA SER A 157 13.45 14.07 -8.92
C SER A 157 14.50 13.82 -9.99
N GLY A 158 15.47 14.73 -10.16
CA GLY A 158 16.61 14.54 -11.05
C GLY A 158 17.50 13.39 -10.60
N GLU A 159 17.83 13.32 -9.31
CA GLU A 159 18.65 12.24 -8.74
C GLU A 159 17.99 10.86 -8.93
N ILE A 160 16.67 10.77 -8.70
CA ILE A 160 15.89 9.54 -8.90
C ILE A 160 15.90 9.12 -10.38
N GLU A 161 15.71 10.09 -11.29
CA GLU A 161 15.70 9.84 -12.73
C GLU A 161 17.07 9.43 -13.30
N GLU A 162 18.16 9.93 -12.71
CA GLU A 162 19.53 9.53 -13.06
C GLU A 162 19.86 8.12 -12.58
N ASN A 163 19.43 7.74 -11.36
CA ASN A 163 19.79 6.46 -10.75
C ASN A 163 18.93 5.27 -11.21
N LYS A 164 17.63 5.47 -11.46
CA LYS A 164 16.68 4.44 -11.95
C LYS A 164 16.78 3.10 -11.18
N SER A 165 16.72 3.18 -9.86
CA SER A 165 16.88 2.03 -8.97
C SER A 165 15.82 2.06 -7.87
N SER A 166 15.07 0.96 -7.72
CA SER A 166 14.04 0.85 -6.67
C SER A 166 14.60 1.12 -5.27
N GLU A 167 15.80 0.61 -5.00
CA GLU A 167 16.50 0.79 -3.74
C GLU A 167 16.90 2.26 -3.51
N PHE A 168 17.45 2.92 -4.54
CA PHE A 168 17.78 4.35 -4.46
C PHE A 168 16.52 5.18 -4.27
N THR A 169 15.50 4.98 -5.10
CA THR A 169 14.21 5.67 -5.04
C THR A 169 13.57 5.52 -3.66
N PHE A 170 13.59 4.31 -3.08
CA PHE A 170 13.07 4.08 -1.74
C PHE A 170 13.81 4.90 -0.67
N ARG A 171 15.15 4.86 -0.67
CA ARG A 171 15.97 5.63 0.28
C ARG A 171 15.75 7.14 0.10
N ALA A 172 15.79 7.63 -1.12
CA ALA A 172 15.56 9.03 -1.49
C ALA A 172 14.21 9.56 -0.96
N ILE A 173 13.12 8.79 -1.16
CA ILE A 173 11.80 9.16 -0.68
C ILE A 173 11.68 9.03 0.85
N LYS A 174 12.30 8.02 1.45
CA LYS A 174 12.33 7.82 2.90
C LYS A 174 13.10 8.90 3.64
N ASP A 175 14.15 9.44 3.04
CA ASP A 175 14.98 10.49 3.65
C ASP A 175 14.29 11.86 3.64
N LEU A 176 13.17 11.99 2.91
CA LEU A 176 12.31 13.16 3.03
C LEU A 176 11.75 13.29 4.46
N PRO A 177 11.66 14.52 4.98
CA PRO A 177 11.08 14.76 6.29
C PRO A 177 9.70 14.08 6.43
N TRP A 178 9.49 13.39 7.55
CA TRP A 178 8.20 12.82 7.96
C TRP A 178 7.72 11.59 7.18
N ILE A 179 8.51 11.10 6.23
CA ILE A 179 8.19 9.91 5.46
C ILE A 179 8.88 8.69 6.09
N GLY A 180 8.12 7.88 6.83
CA GLY A 180 8.62 6.62 7.36
C GLY A 180 8.63 5.49 6.32
N ASP A 181 9.30 4.38 6.64
CA ASP A 181 9.47 3.20 5.79
C ASP A 181 8.20 2.78 5.04
N PHE A 182 7.08 2.64 5.77
CA PHE A 182 5.82 2.23 5.17
C PHE A 182 5.30 3.26 4.16
N LEU A 183 5.29 4.54 4.52
CA LEU A 183 4.78 5.58 3.63
C LEU A 183 5.67 5.73 2.39
N ALA A 184 6.99 5.72 2.57
CA ALA A 184 7.95 5.73 1.47
C ALA A 184 7.69 4.58 0.50
N TYR A 185 7.55 3.35 1.01
CA TYR A 185 7.27 2.18 0.18
C TYR A 185 5.98 2.36 -0.62
N GLN A 186 4.91 2.85 0.01
CA GLN A 186 3.64 3.10 -0.68
C GLN A 186 3.72 4.18 -1.78
N ILE A 187 4.54 5.22 -1.59
CA ILE A 187 4.80 6.27 -2.58
C ILE A 187 5.61 5.72 -3.74
N CYS A 188 6.67 4.95 -3.47
CA CYS A 188 7.51 4.38 -4.50
C CYS A 188 6.75 3.41 -5.40
N VAL A 189 5.88 2.56 -4.84
CA VAL A 189 5.02 1.69 -5.64
C VAL A 189 4.06 2.50 -6.52
N ASP A 190 3.52 3.62 -6.03
CA ASP A 190 2.69 4.52 -6.85
C ASP A 190 3.47 5.10 -8.03
N MET A 191 4.71 5.52 -7.80
CA MET A 191 5.62 5.98 -8.86
C MET A 191 5.87 4.87 -9.89
N GLY A 192 6.06 3.63 -9.43
CA GLY A 192 6.29 2.46 -10.29
C GLY A 192 5.14 2.17 -11.25
N TYR A 193 3.89 2.42 -10.87
CA TYR A 193 2.75 2.29 -11.78
C TYR A 193 2.77 3.30 -12.94
N ALA A 194 3.39 4.47 -12.75
CA ALA A 194 3.58 5.43 -13.84
C ALA A 194 4.85 5.11 -14.64
N ARG A 195 5.93 4.74 -13.96
CA ARG A 195 7.28 4.59 -14.50
C ARG A 195 8.02 3.46 -13.79
N LYS A 196 7.95 2.26 -14.37
CA LYS A 196 8.54 1.03 -13.81
C LYS A 196 10.06 1.13 -13.63
N GLU A 197 10.75 1.91 -14.46
CA GLU A 197 12.20 2.13 -14.35
C GLU A 197 12.62 2.97 -13.14
N LEU A 198 11.69 3.72 -12.51
CA LEU A 198 11.97 4.42 -11.27
C LEU A 198 11.80 3.54 -10.05
N TYR A 199 10.81 2.65 -10.10
CA TYR A 199 10.53 1.71 -9.05
C TYR A 199 9.78 0.49 -9.59
N ASP A 200 10.37 -0.67 -9.39
CA ASP A 200 9.77 -1.96 -9.69
C ASP A 200 9.35 -2.66 -8.39
N GLU A 201 8.05 -2.88 -8.23
CA GLU A 201 7.46 -3.61 -7.09
C GLU A 201 7.77 -5.12 -7.11
N ASP A 202 8.37 -5.62 -8.19
CA ASP A 202 8.94 -6.96 -8.30
C ASP A 202 10.40 -7.02 -7.80
N ALA A 203 11.09 -5.88 -7.69
CA ALA A 203 12.53 -5.81 -7.40
C ALA A 203 12.87 -5.31 -5.99
N HIS A 204 11.93 -4.64 -5.31
CA HIS A 204 12.15 -4.12 -3.96
C HIS A 204 10.89 -4.24 -3.10
N VAL A 205 11.08 -4.61 -1.83
CA VAL A 205 10.01 -4.77 -0.85
C VAL A 205 10.47 -4.33 0.53
N VAL A 206 9.54 -3.82 1.33
CA VAL A 206 9.78 -3.43 2.71
C VAL A 206 8.79 -4.16 3.59
N ALA A 207 9.26 -5.06 4.45
CA ALA A 207 8.36 -5.83 5.29
C ALA A 207 7.68 -4.92 6.34
N GLY A 208 6.37 -4.71 6.22
CA GLY A 208 5.58 -3.96 7.19
C GLY A 208 5.41 -4.69 8.52
N PRO A 209 4.94 -4.02 9.59
CA PRO A 209 4.79 -4.62 10.92
C PRO A 209 3.85 -5.83 10.97
N GLY A 210 2.81 -5.84 10.11
CA GLY A 210 1.91 -6.99 9.97
C GLY A 210 2.59 -8.17 9.30
N CYS A 211 3.29 -7.88 8.20
CA CYS A 211 4.08 -8.82 7.44
C CYS A 211 5.14 -9.51 8.32
N ARG A 212 6.00 -8.75 9.01
CA ARG A 212 7.05 -9.28 9.90
C ARG A 212 6.49 -10.24 10.95
N ARG A 213 5.44 -9.84 11.67
CA ARG A 213 4.79 -10.68 12.70
C ARG A 213 4.33 -12.02 12.16
N TRP A 214 3.87 -12.07 10.91
CA TRP A 214 3.37 -13.31 10.35
C TRP A 214 4.47 -14.13 9.68
N LEU A 215 5.48 -13.49 9.09
CA LEU A 215 6.70 -14.17 8.67
C LEU A 215 7.34 -14.94 9.85
N ASP A 216 7.38 -14.38 11.05
CA ASP A 216 7.87 -15.09 12.25
C ASP A 216 7.01 -16.31 12.65
N ARG A 217 5.76 -16.41 12.16
CA ARG A 217 4.89 -17.58 12.38
C ARG A 217 4.94 -18.60 11.24
N ILE A 218 5.28 -18.18 10.02
CA ILE A 218 5.56 -19.09 8.89
C ILE A 218 6.95 -19.69 9.04
N PHE A 219 7.95 -18.87 9.32
CA PHE A 219 9.35 -19.25 9.42
C PHE A 219 9.75 -19.40 10.89
N GLU A 220 9.52 -20.59 11.46
CA GLU A 220 9.93 -20.94 12.83
C GLU A 220 11.41 -20.66 13.11
N SER A 221 12.24 -20.70 12.07
CA SER A 221 13.60 -20.15 12.10
C SER A 221 13.99 -19.60 10.73
N ARG A 222 14.26 -18.29 10.68
CA ARG A 222 14.78 -17.59 9.50
C ARG A 222 16.30 -17.76 9.32
N GLY A 223 17.03 -18.21 10.35
CA GLY A 223 18.50 -18.16 10.32
C GLY A 223 18.99 -16.71 10.21
N GLU A 224 19.94 -16.46 9.31
CA GLU A 224 20.49 -15.12 9.05
C GLU A 224 19.70 -14.30 8.02
N HIS A 225 18.66 -14.90 7.41
CA HIS A 225 17.85 -14.24 6.39
C HIS A 225 17.05 -13.07 6.96
N LYS A 226 16.96 -11.97 6.20
CA LYS A 226 16.10 -10.82 6.48
C LYS A 226 14.64 -11.18 6.21
N TYR A 227 13.71 -10.28 6.57
CA TYR A 227 12.29 -10.51 6.28
C TYR A 227 12.00 -10.45 4.78
N GLU A 228 12.69 -9.55 4.08
CA GLU A 228 12.61 -9.38 2.64
C GLU A 228 13.06 -10.64 1.90
N ASP A 229 14.12 -11.31 2.38
CA ASP A 229 14.56 -12.62 1.84
C ASP A 229 13.47 -13.69 2.00
N CYS A 230 12.73 -13.68 3.11
CA CYS A 230 11.61 -14.59 3.32
C CYS A 230 10.42 -14.27 2.39
N ILE A 231 10.17 -13.00 2.07
CA ILE A 231 9.15 -12.60 1.09
C ILE A 231 9.54 -13.10 -0.30
N SER A 232 10.80 -12.88 -0.71
CA SER A 232 11.31 -13.40 -1.99
C SER A 232 11.20 -14.92 -2.06
N TRP A 233 11.55 -15.63 -0.97
CA TRP A 233 11.38 -17.08 -0.92
C TRP A 233 9.92 -17.52 -1.13
N LEU A 234 8.95 -16.80 -0.54
CA LEU A 234 7.52 -17.08 -0.78
C LEU A 234 7.18 -16.89 -2.27
N VAL A 235 7.58 -15.78 -2.88
CA VAL A 235 7.37 -15.54 -4.33
C VAL A 235 8.00 -16.64 -5.18
N ASP A 236 9.21 -17.09 -4.85
CA ASP A 236 9.94 -18.11 -5.62
C ASP A 236 9.34 -19.50 -5.48
N ASN A 237 8.67 -19.80 -4.37
CA ASN A 237 8.11 -21.13 -4.08
C ASN A 237 6.58 -21.19 -4.30
N GLN A 238 5.95 -20.11 -4.75
CA GLN A 238 4.49 -19.98 -4.81
C GLN A 238 3.83 -21.11 -5.62
N ASP A 239 4.39 -21.49 -6.76
CA ASP A 239 3.78 -22.50 -7.64
C ASP A 239 3.74 -23.88 -6.95
N ALA A 240 4.82 -24.23 -6.26
CA ALA A 240 4.89 -25.47 -5.49
C ALA A 240 3.93 -25.46 -4.29
N GLU A 241 3.76 -24.31 -3.63
CA GLU A 241 2.87 -24.20 -2.46
C GLU A 241 1.39 -24.13 -2.87
N PHE A 242 1.04 -23.46 -3.96
CA PHE A 242 -0.30 -23.51 -4.56
C PHE A 242 -0.64 -24.92 -5.06
N GLY A 243 0.32 -25.62 -5.68
CA GLY A 243 0.15 -26.99 -6.16
C GLY A 243 -0.18 -27.98 -5.03
N LYS A 244 0.40 -27.82 -3.84
CA LYS A 244 0.04 -28.64 -2.65
C LYS A 244 -1.40 -28.43 -2.18
N LEU A 245 -2.03 -27.33 -2.57
CA LEU A 245 -3.42 -27.00 -2.28
C LEU A 245 -4.36 -27.33 -3.46
N TRP A 246 -3.83 -27.93 -4.54
CA TRP A 246 -4.57 -28.18 -5.79
C TRP A 246 -5.12 -26.89 -6.42
N ILE A 247 -4.39 -25.79 -6.26
CA ILE A 247 -4.71 -24.50 -6.84
C ILE A 247 -3.73 -24.24 -7.99
N ASP A 248 -4.27 -23.92 -9.15
CA ASP A 248 -3.48 -23.53 -10.32
C ASP A 248 -3.40 -21.98 -10.39
N PRO A 249 -2.21 -21.37 -10.23
CA PRO A 249 -2.04 -19.93 -10.35
C PRO A 249 -2.48 -19.35 -11.70
N ASP A 250 -2.34 -20.09 -12.81
CA ASP A 250 -2.72 -19.62 -14.15
C ASP A 250 -4.23 -19.45 -14.30
N ILE A 251 -5.00 -20.25 -13.55
CA ILE A 251 -6.47 -20.16 -13.47
C ILE A 251 -6.87 -19.15 -12.39
N LEU A 252 -6.19 -19.17 -11.23
CA LEU A 252 -6.52 -18.28 -10.13
C LEU A 252 -6.38 -16.82 -10.58
N PHE A 253 -5.28 -16.49 -11.25
CA PHE A 253 -4.92 -15.15 -11.70
C PHE A 253 -5.13 -14.93 -13.20
N GLU A 254 -6.07 -15.65 -13.83
CA GLU A 254 -6.37 -15.52 -15.26
C GLU A 254 -6.75 -14.10 -15.70
N ASP A 255 -7.25 -13.29 -14.75
CA ASP A 255 -7.59 -11.87 -14.91
C ASP A 255 -6.36 -10.94 -14.94
N ARG A 256 -5.15 -11.50 -14.82
CA ARG A 256 -3.88 -10.77 -14.81
C ARG A 256 -3.07 -11.08 -16.06
N GLU A 257 -2.32 -10.07 -16.51
CA GLU A 257 -1.28 -10.26 -17.53
C GLU A 257 -0.13 -11.12 -16.98
N VAL A 258 0.38 -10.74 -15.80
CA VAL A 258 1.36 -11.53 -15.04
C VAL A 258 0.61 -12.37 -14.02
N ARG A 259 0.47 -13.67 -14.31
CA ARG A 259 -0.37 -14.62 -13.54
C ARG A 259 0.33 -15.20 -12.31
N ARG A 260 1.06 -14.36 -11.58
CA ARG A 260 1.78 -14.75 -10.36
C ARG A 260 1.84 -13.60 -9.37
N LEU A 261 2.08 -13.93 -8.12
CA LEU A 261 2.36 -12.96 -7.07
C LEU A 261 3.76 -12.36 -7.26
N ASN A 262 3.86 -11.06 -7.00
CA ASN A 262 5.12 -10.36 -6.84
C ASN A 262 5.42 -10.01 -5.37
N LEU A 263 6.57 -9.37 -5.12
CA LEU A 263 7.01 -9.05 -3.77
C LEU A 263 5.99 -8.16 -3.03
N MET A 264 5.46 -7.12 -3.70
CA MET A 264 4.44 -6.24 -3.12
C MET A 264 3.14 -6.98 -2.81
N ALA A 265 2.66 -7.84 -3.70
CA ALA A 265 1.46 -8.64 -3.47
C ALA A 265 1.65 -9.58 -2.27
N VAL A 266 2.80 -10.23 -2.13
CA VAL A 266 3.10 -11.10 -0.98
C VAL A 266 3.20 -10.29 0.32
N GLU A 267 3.88 -9.14 0.33
CA GLU A 267 3.97 -8.27 1.51
C GLU A 267 2.59 -7.80 1.98
N ASN A 268 1.78 -7.28 1.05
CA ASN A 268 0.42 -6.82 1.32
C ASN A 268 -0.45 -7.97 1.85
N CYS A 269 -0.38 -9.14 1.21
CA CYS A 269 -1.11 -10.33 1.64
C CYS A 269 -0.67 -10.78 3.04
N LEU A 270 0.62 -10.73 3.39
CA LEU A 270 1.09 -11.10 4.74
C LEU A 270 0.58 -10.11 5.80
N CYS A 271 0.53 -8.82 5.47
CA CYS A 271 -0.06 -7.79 6.33
C CYS A 271 -1.56 -8.04 6.58
N GLU A 272 -2.34 -8.40 5.56
CA GLU A 272 -3.75 -8.77 5.72
C GLU A 272 -3.94 -10.12 6.40
N PHE A 273 -3.10 -11.09 6.09
CA PHE A 273 -3.16 -12.41 6.70
C PHE A 273 -2.85 -12.35 8.20
N SER A 274 -1.98 -11.44 8.65
CA SER A 274 -1.80 -11.12 10.07
C SER A 274 -3.12 -10.69 10.74
N LYS A 275 -4.00 -9.95 10.04
CA LYS A 275 -5.33 -9.56 10.56
C LYS A 275 -6.31 -10.73 10.53
N TYR A 276 -6.28 -11.53 9.47
CA TYR A 276 -7.08 -12.74 9.32
C TYR A 276 -6.78 -13.73 10.45
N MET A 277 -5.51 -13.99 10.73
CA MET A 277 -5.08 -14.93 11.76
C MET A 277 -5.42 -14.45 13.17
N LYS A 278 -5.38 -13.14 13.43
CA LYS A 278 -5.89 -12.60 14.70
C LYS A 278 -7.38 -12.89 14.90
N ALA A 279 -8.17 -12.77 13.84
CA ALA A 279 -9.59 -13.12 13.89
C ALA A 279 -9.78 -14.62 14.10
N LEU A 280 -9.04 -15.44 13.36
CA LEU A 280 -9.13 -16.90 13.43
C LEU A 280 -8.76 -17.44 14.81
N ASN A 281 -7.72 -16.88 15.42
CA ASN A 281 -7.23 -17.28 16.74
C ASN A 281 -7.94 -16.59 17.91
N TRP A 282 -8.96 -15.77 17.66
CA TRP A 282 -9.64 -14.97 18.69
C TRP A 282 -8.70 -14.02 19.47
N GLU A 283 -7.56 -13.63 18.88
CA GLU A 283 -6.57 -12.70 19.44
C GLU A 283 -6.93 -11.21 19.17
N GLY A 284 -7.95 -10.97 18.36
CA GLY A 284 -8.44 -9.64 18.00
C GLY A 284 -9.28 -9.69 16.72
N ARG A 285 -9.95 -8.59 16.36
CA ARG A 285 -10.80 -8.55 15.15
C ARG A 285 -10.45 -7.37 14.24
N PRO A 286 -10.50 -7.55 12.90
CA PRO A 286 -10.44 -6.45 11.97
C PRO A 286 -11.54 -5.42 12.25
N ARG A 287 -11.23 -4.14 12.05
CA ARG A 287 -12.17 -3.05 12.36
C ARG A 287 -13.25 -2.88 11.28
N ASN A 288 -12.90 -3.13 10.03
CA ASN A 288 -13.77 -2.88 8.89
C ASN A 288 -14.57 -4.13 8.54
N ARG A 289 -15.90 -4.00 8.54
CA ARG A 289 -16.84 -5.08 8.19
C ARG A 289 -17.53 -4.79 6.86
N TYR A 290 -17.99 -5.83 6.18
CA TYR A 290 -19.01 -5.65 5.15
C TYR A 290 -20.28 -5.10 5.81
N ARG A 291 -20.91 -4.11 5.18
CA ARG A 291 -22.24 -3.68 5.62
C ARG A 291 -23.21 -4.74 5.12
N VAL A 292 -23.99 -5.31 6.04
CA VAL A 292 -25.20 -6.04 5.65
C VAL A 292 -26.07 -5.01 4.94
N ARG A 293 -26.32 -5.21 3.63
CA ARG A 293 -27.34 -4.44 2.93
C ARG A 293 -28.69 -5.01 3.30
#